data_AF-A0A540VNH3-F1
#
_entry.id   AF-A0A540VNH3-F1
#
_cell.length_a   1.000
_cell.length_b   1.000
_cell.length_c   1.000
_cell.angle_alpha   90.00
_cell.angle_beta   90.00
_cell.angle_gamma   90.00
#
_symmetry.space_group_name_H-M   'P 1'
#
loop_
_entity.id
_entity.type
_entity.pdbx_description
1 polymer ?
#
loop_
_entity_poly.entity_id
_entity_poly.type
_entity_poly.pdbx_seq_one_letter_code
_entity_poly.pdbx_strand_id
1 'polypeptide(L)'
;MMTDTNTQPADRLYSDVRQGSACSAGAPFSQVTIGTRHYEIADVAGTETGAIAFRVAGEPTWTALSRKVADGWERVAAEILLHDPDVLYDFLQTHAVRLQTSAAAPYRLDFDTLGVTWSANLLHDHDGTVCFAGDAPRHVRLGRNASSEGRTRAIMLLLAAYPDARDRFEPHISQWAQRIAQGVCVKPVF
;
A
#
# COMPACT_ATOMS: atom_id res chain seq x y z
N MET A 1 -47.66 44.13 5.51
CA MET A 1 -46.70 43.79 6.59
C MET A 1 -46.57 42.28 6.56
N MET A 2 -45.81 41.79 5.57
CA MET A 2 -44.48 41.18 5.68
C MET A 2 -44.54 39.74 6.18
N THR A 3 -44.59 38.83 5.20
CA THR A 3 -44.29 37.40 5.30
C THR A 3 -42.79 37.22 5.48
N ASP A 4 -42.35 36.78 6.66
CA ASP A 4 -40.99 36.31 6.85
C ASP A 4 -40.94 34.80 6.62
N THR A 5 -40.52 34.46 5.40
CA THR A 5 -40.11 33.12 4.99
C THR A 5 -38.87 32.74 5.79
N ASN A 6 -39.03 31.76 6.67
CA ASN A 6 -37.95 31.18 7.45
C ASN A 6 -37.09 30.30 6.52
N THR A 7 -36.03 30.87 5.94
CA THR A 7 -35.03 30.14 5.16
C THR A 7 -34.02 29.52 6.11
N GLN A 8 -34.17 28.23 6.42
CA GLN A 8 -33.09 27.47 7.06
C GLN A 8 -31.90 27.40 6.08
N PRO A 9 -30.68 27.78 6.48
CA PRO A 9 -29.50 27.45 5.69
C PRO A 9 -29.30 25.94 5.76
N ALA A 10 -29.28 25.30 4.60
CA ALA A 10 -28.92 23.90 4.47
C ALA A 10 -27.51 23.69 5.04
N ASP A 11 -27.42 22.95 6.15
CA ASP A 11 -26.18 22.35 6.62
C ASP A 11 -25.62 21.49 5.49
N ARG A 12 -24.69 22.05 4.72
CA ARG A 12 -23.81 21.28 3.86
C ARG A 12 -22.97 20.42 4.77
N LEU A 13 -23.37 19.16 4.90
CA LEU A 13 -22.52 18.07 5.38
C LEU A 13 -21.32 17.96 4.43
N TYR A 14 -20.28 18.76 4.67
CA TYR A 14 -18.96 18.52 4.13
C TYR A 14 -18.47 17.22 4.77
N SER A 15 -18.67 16.10 4.09
CA SER A 15 -17.94 14.88 4.44
C SER A 15 -16.49 15.13 4.05
N ASP A 16 -15.67 15.48 5.04
CA ASP A 16 -14.22 15.41 4.90
C ASP A 16 -13.87 13.95 4.63
N VAL A 17 -13.73 13.61 3.35
CA VAL A 17 -13.30 12.29 2.92
C VAL A 17 -11.87 12.11 3.41
N ARG A 18 -11.70 11.24 4.41
CA ARG A 18 -10.38 10.95 4.98
C ARG A 18 -9.54 10.23 3.93
N GLN A 19 -8.32 10.69 3.72
CA GLN A 19 -7.36 10.04 2.81
C GLN A 19 -7.23 8.54 3.12
N GLY A 20 -7.16 7.71 2.08
CA GLY A 20 -7.00 6.26 2.23
C GLY A 20 -8.23 5.54 2.77
N SER A 21 -9.36 6.26 2.97
CA SER A 21 -10.62 5.64 3.39
C SER A 21 -11.47 5.22 2.18
N ALA A 22 -12.32 4.23 2.41
CA ALA A 22 -13.32 3.82 1.45
C ALA A 22 -14.30 4.97 1.19
N CYS A 23 -14.66 5.20 -0.07
CA CYS A 23 -15.55 6.29 -0.46
C CYS A 23 -16.49 5.87 -1.60
N SER A 24 -17.42 6.76 -1.94
CA SER A 24 -18.23 6.64 -3.16
C SER A 24 -17.60 7.48 -4.26
N ALA A 25 -17.55 6.96 -5.48
CA ALA A 25 -17.02 7.67 -6.65
C ALA A 25 -17.97 7.56 -7.84
N GLY A 26 -17.81 8.48 -8.79
CA GLY A 26 -18.57 8.51 -10.04
C GLY A 26 -18.14 7.43 -11.04
N ALA A 27 -18.47 7.65 -12.32
CA ALA A 27 -17.95 6.82 -13.40
C ALA A 27 -16.43 7.01 -13.53
N PRO A 28 -15.67 5.94 -13.82
CA PRO A 28 -14.24 6.06 -14.07
C PRO A 28 -14.00 6.91 -15.32
N PHE A 29 -13.11 7.90 -15.22
CA PHE A 29 -12.70 8.75 -16.34
C PHE A 29 -11.31 8.39 -16.86
N SER A 30 -10.52 7.64 -16.08
CA SER A 30 -9.18 7.22 -16.47
C SER A 30 -8.81 5.86 -15.92
N GLN A 31 -7.96 5.15 -16.67
CA GLN A 31 -7.29 3.94 -16.25
C GLN A 31 -5.80 4.22 -16.09
N VAL A 32 -5.24 3.84 -14.94
CA VAL A 32 -3.84 3.98 -14.59
C VAL A 32 -3.21 2.60 -14.53
N THR A 33 -2.09 2.41 -15.22
CA THR A 33 -1.33 1.15 -15.20
C THR A 33 0.04 1.39 -14.61
N ILE A 34 0.41 0.56 -13.63
CA ILE A 34 1.71 0.61 -12.94
C ILE A 34 2.27 -0.82 -12.93
N GLY A 35 3.33 -1.05 -13.70
CA GLY A 35 3.80 -2.41 -13.97
C GLY A 35 2.71 -3.24 -14.65
N THR A 36 2.29 -4.33 -14.00
CA THR A 36 1.20 -5.21 -14.47
C THR A 36 -0.15 -4.92 -13.82
N ARG A 37 -0.21 -4.00 -12.85
CA ARG A 37 -1.45 -3.68 -12.13
C ARG A 37 -2.22 -2.58 -12.85
N HIS A 38 -3.54 -2.70 -12.83
CA HIS A 38 -4.46 -1.77 -13.46
C HIS A 38 -5.42 -1.20 -12.42
N TYR A 39 -5.54 0.12 -12.42
CA TYR A 39 -6.40 0.88 -11.53
C TYR A 39 -7.32 1.77 -12.34
N GLU A 40 -8.52 2.01 -11.82
CA GLU A 40 -9.46 2.98 -12.36
C GLU A 40 -9.49 4.21 -11.46
N ILE A 41 -9.68 5.39 -12.05
CA ILE A 41 -9.74 6.68 -11.38
C ILE A 41 -11.08 7.34 -11.68
N ALA A 42 -11.71 7.86 -10.64
CA ALA A 42 -12.98 8.58 -10.71
C ALA A 42 -12.98 9.77 -9.75
N ASP A 43 -13.87 10.73 -10.00
CA ASP A 43 -14.13 11.81 -9.04
C ASP A 43 -14.88 11.27 -7.82
N VAL A 44 -14.50 11.74 -6.63
CA VAL A 44 -15.20 11.40 -5.39
C VAL A 44 -16.59 12.03 -5.42
N ALA A 45 -17.61 11.20 -5.26
CA ALA A 45 -19.01 11.62 -5.33
C ALA A 45 -19.35 12.59 -4.20
N GLY A 46 -20.13 13.64 -4.52
CA GLY A 46 -20.58 14.63 -3.54
C GLY A 46 -19.50 15.65 -3.12
N THR A 47 -18.35 15.69 -3.79
CA THR A 47 -17.29 16.68 -3.55
C THR A 47 -17.12 17.61 -4.76
N GLU A 48 -17.02 18.92 -4.52
CA GLU A 48 -16.77 19.93 -5.58
C GLU A 48 -15.27 20.22 -5.76
N THR A 49 -14.40 19.61 -4.96
CA THR A 49 -13.01 20.02 -4.78
C THR A 49 -12.01 19.39 -5.75
N GLY A 50 -12.48 18.68 -6.78
CA GLY A 50 -11.62 17.89 -7.68
C GLY A 50 -10.88 16.78 -6.94
N ALA A 51 -11.50 16.22 -5.91
CA ALA A 51 -10.98 15.08 -5.19
C ALA A 51 -11.19 13.82 -6.04
N ILE A 52 -10.17 12.98 -6.11
CA ILE A 52 -10.21 11.75 -6.90
C ILE A 52 -10.07 10.53 -5.99
N ALA A 53 -10.61 9.42 -6.46
CA ALA A 53 -10.45 8.11 -5.86
C ALA A 53 -9.90 7.13 -6.88
N PHE A 54 -9.30 6.06 -6.38
CA PHE A 54 -8.88 4.93 -7.20
C PHE A 54 -9.51 3.63 -6.71
N ARG A 55 -9.51 2.64 -7.59
CA ARG A 55 -9.77 1.24 -7.25
C ARG A 55 -8.93 0.33 -8.14
N VAL A 56 -8.72 -0.92 -7.73
CA VAL A 56 -8.23 -1.94 -8.66
C VAL A 56 -9.31 -2.16 -9.72
N ALA A 57 -8.90 -2.28 -10.98
CA ALA A 57 -9.83 -2.43 -12.10
C ALA A 57 -10.76 -3.63 -11.88
N GLY A 58 -12.07 -3.40 -11.99
CA GLY A 58 -13.10 -4.42 -11.75
C GLY A 58 -13.46 -4.67 -10.27
N GLU A 59 -12.75 -4.09 -9.31
CA GLU A 59 -13.13 -4.20 -7.89
C GLU A 59 -14.25 -3.21 -7.52
N PRO A 60 -15.04 -3.48 -6.47
CA PRO A 60 -16.14 -2.60 -6.08
C PRO A 60 -15.69 -1.39 -5.23
N THR A 61 -14.54 -1.48 -4.56
CA THR A 61 -14.17 -0.55 -3.49
C THR A 61 -13.33 0.60 -4.01
N TRP A 62 -13.80 1.83 -3.82
CA TRP A 62 -13.06 3.05 -4.11
C TRP A 62 -12.32 3.57 -2.87
N THR A 63 -11.07 3.98 -3.06
CA THR A 63 -10.21 4.56 -2.03
C THR A 63 -9.88 6.00 -2.39
N ALA A 64 -10.16 6.93 -1.47
CA ALA A 64 -9.91 8.34 -1.70
C ALA A 64 -8.42 8.69 -1.66
N LEU A 65 -7.98 9.51 -2.61
CA LEU A 65 -6.61 10.00 -2.70
C LEU A 65 -6.51 11.42 -2.12
N SER A 66 -5.35 11.75 -1.55
CA SER A 66 -5.02 13.13 -1.17
C SER A 66 -4.56 13.96 -2.35
N ARG A 67 -4.01 13.32 -3.40
CA ARG A 67 -3.58 13.98 -4.62
C ARG A 67 -4.75 14.28 -5.55
N LYS A 68 -4.57 15.33 -6.35
CA LYS A 68 -5.43 15.67 -7.48
C LYS A 68 -4.70 15.37 -8.79
N VAL A 69 -5.45 15.27 -9.89
CA VAL A 69 -4.84 15.12 -11.23
C VAL A 69 -3.85 16.26 -11.53
N ALA A 70 -4.13 17.47 -11.06
CA ALA A 70 -3.27 18.64 -11.21
C ALA A 70 -1.91 18.51 -10.51
N ASP A 71 -1.77 17.62 -9.51
CA ASP A 71 -0.48 17.34 -8.86
C ASP A 71 0.47 16.52 -9.74
N GLY A 72 -0.04 15.98 -10.85
CA GLY A 72 0.69 15.14 -11.80
C GLY A 72 0.46 13.64 -11.57
N TRP A 73 0.35 12.91 -12.67
CA TRP A 73 0.04 11.49 -12.67
C TRP A 73 1.07 10.62 -11.96
N GLU A 74 2.34 11.00 -11.98
CA GLU A 74 3.40 10.30 -11.23
C GLU A 74 3.15 10.36 -9.72
N ARG A 75 2.67 11.49 -9.20
CA ARG A 75 2.38 11.65 -7.76
C ARG A 75 1.12 10.88 -7.36
N VAL A 76 0.10 10.91 -8.23
CA VAL A 76 -1.12 10.11 -8.07
C VAL A 76 -0.77 8.61 -8.04
N ALA A 77 0.01 8.14 -9.01
CA ALA A 77 0.44 6.75 -9.10
C ALA A 77 1.31 6.31 -7.91
N ALA A 78 2.21 7.17 -7.44
CA ALA A 78 2.99 6.89 -6.23
C ALA A 78 2.10 6.74 -5.00
N GLU A 79 1.07 7.58 -4.85
CA GLU A 79 0.09 7.44 -3.75
C GLU A 79 -0.71 6.15 -3.87
N ILE A 80 -1.20 5.80 -5.07
CA ILE A 80 -1.90 4.54 -5.34
C ILE A 80 -1.04 3.35 -4.93
N LEU A 81 0.23 3.31 -5.36
CA LEU A 81 1.17 2.25 -4.96
C LEU A 81 1.28 2.16 -3.44
N LEU A 82 1.39 3.29 -2.75
CA LEU A 82 1.52 3.29 -1.29
C LEU A 82 0.24 2.89 -0.56
N HIS A 83 -0.92 2.84 -1.22
CA HIS A 83 -2.15 2.26 -0.68
C HIS A 83 -2.35 0.80 -1.06
N ASP A 84 -1.57 0.26 -2.00
CA ASP A 84 -1.62 -1.14 -2.38
C ASP A 84 -1.12 -2.01 -1.20
N PRO A 85 -1.92 -2.98 -0.71
CA PRO A 85 -1.53 -3.80 0.44
C PRO A 85 -0.25 -4.62 0.18
N ASP A 86 0.08 -4.90 -1.09
CA ASP A 86 1.25 -5.70 -1.45
C ASP A 86 2.52 -4.85 -1.66
N VAL A 87 2.43 -3.51 -1.57
CA VAL A 87 3.57 -2.62 -1.88
C VAL A 87 4.80 -2.89 -1.04
N LEU A 88 4.62 -3.21 0.24
CA LEU A 88 5.72 -3.50 1.14
C LEU A 88 6.36 -4.85 0.82
N TYR A 89 5.55 -5.82 0.40
CA TYR A 89 6.05 -7.11 -0.08
C TYR A 89 6.92 -6.94 -1.33
N ASP A 90 6.45 -6.19 -2.32
CA ASP A 90 7.19 -5.93 -3.57
C ASP A 90 8.48 -5.14 -3.31
N PHE A 91 8.41 -4.15 -2.43
CA PHE A 91 9.57 -3.38 -1.99
C PHE A 91 10.64 -4.29 -1.38
N LEU A 92 10.25 -5.19 -0.46
CA LEU A 92 11.16 -6.13 0.19
C LEU A 92 11.69 -7.18 -0.77
N GLN A 93 10.86 -7.68 -1.70
CA GLN A 93 11.32 -8.61 -2.74
C GLN A 93 12.42 -7.98 -3.61
N THR A 94 12.35 -6.68 -3.84
CA THR A 94 13.36 -5.94 -4.62
C THR A 94 14.62 -5.61 -3.80
N HIS A 95 14.47 -5.18 -2.55
CA HIS A 95 15.56 -4.53 -1.80
C HIS A 95 16.15 -5.35 -0.65
N ALA A 96 15.51 -6.43 -0.20
CA ALA A 96 16.05 -7.23 0.90
C ALA A 96 17.29 -8.00 0.41
N VAL A 97 18.48 -7.53 0.74
CA VAL A 97 19.74 -8.20 0.40
C VAL A 97 20.02 -9.23 1.49
N ARG A 98 20.19 -10.49 1.08
CA ARG A 98 20.53 -11.58 2.00
C ARG A 98 22.01 -11.48 2.35
N LEU A 99 22.31 -11.31 3.64
CA LEU A 99 23.68 -11.20 4.14
C LEU A 99 24.27 -12.57 4.46
N GLN A 100 23.49 -13.41 5.14
CA GLN A 100 23.96 -14.70 5.63
C GLN A 100 22.85 -15.76 5.63
N THR A 101 23.28 -17.01 5.60
CA THR A 101 22.43 -18.19 5.73
C THR A 101 23.06 -19.18 6.69
N SER A 102 22.30 -19.67 7.66
CA SER A 102 22.67 -20.89 8.37
C SER A 102 22.28 -22.11 7.54
N ALA A 103 23.25 -23.01 7.31
CA ALA A 103 23.01 -24.30 6.66
C ALA A 103 22.33 -25.32 7.58
N ALA A 104 22.33 -25.08 8.90
CA ALA A 104 21.71 -25.93 9.89
C ALA A 104 20.41 -25.33 10.44
N ALA A 105 19.46 -26.19 10.79
CA ALA A 105 18.20 -25.79 11.38
C ALA A 105 18.40 -25.18 12.79
N PRO A 106 17.63 -24.14 13.18
CA PRO A 106 16.64 -23.44 12.35
C PRO A 106 17.32 -22.65 11.22
N TYR A 107 16.75 -22.69 10.01
CA TYR A 107 17.34 -22.06 8.83
C TYR A 107 17.23 -20.54 8.98
N ARG A 108 18.28 -19.95 9.56
CA ARG A 108 18.39 -18.52 9.78
C ARG A 108 18.79 -17.81 8.50
N LEU A 109 18.04 -16.75 8.20
CA LEU A 109 18.27 -15.82 7.10
C LEU A 109 18.42 -14.43 7.68
N ASP A 110 19.57 -13.80 7.43
CA ASP A 110 19.81 -12.41 7.81
C ASP A 110 19.73 -11.52 6.57
N PHE A 111 19.05 -10.38 6.70
CA PHE A 111 18.79 -9.44 5.62
C PHE A 111 19.22 -8.02 6.02
N ASP A 112 19.70 -7.28 5.02
CA ASP A 112 19.76 -5.83 5.03
C ASP A 112 18.82 -5.29 3.96
N THR A 113 17.89 -4.43 4.36
CA THR A 113 17.04 -3.69 3.43
C THR A 113 17.38 -2.22 3.55
N LEU A 114 18.34 -1.76 2.75
CA LEU A 114 18.76 -0.35 2.70
C LEU A 114 19.19 0.19 4.08
N GLY A 115 19.98 -0.58 4.83
CA GLY A 115 20.45 -0.23 6.17
C GLY A 115 19.54 -0.68 7.31
N VAL A 116 18.35 -1.19 7.02
CA VAL A 116 17.47 -1.80 8.03
C VAL A 116 17.74 -3.30 8.09
N THR A 117 18.33 -3.73 9.20
CA THR A 117 18.70 -5.14 9.39
C THR A 117 17.61 -5.91 10.12
N TRP A 118 17.33 -7.11 9.62
CA TRP A 118 16.34 -8.02 10.18
C TRP A 118 16.71 -9.48 9.89
N SER A 119 16.17 -10.38 10.68
CA SER A 119 16.46 -11.81 10.57
C SER A 119 15.20 -12.64 10.70
N ALA A 120 15.16 -13.76 9.98
CA ALA A 120 14.10 -14.75 10.08
C ALA A 120 14.69 -16.14 10.32
N ASN A 121 14.13 -16.87 11.28
CA ASN A 121 14.40 -18.28 11.49
C ASN A 121 13.23 -19.07 10.92
N LEU A 122 13.48 -19.80 9.84
CA LEU A 122 12.46 -20.64 9.22
C LEU A 122 12.42 -22.00 9.93
N LEU A 123 11.24 -22.35 10.44
CA LEU A 123 10.94 -23.66 11.03
C LEU A 123 10.11 -24.50 10.03
N HIS A 124 9.77 -25.72 10.45
CA HIS A 124 8.89 -26.61 9.69
C HIS A 124 7.44 -26.08 9.68
N ASP A 125 6.59 -26.62 8.81
CA ASP A 125 5.14 -26.35 8.78
C ASP A 125 4.71 -24.88 8.69
N HIS A 126 5.44 -24.10 7.88
CA HIS A 126 5.19 -22.67 7.66
C HIS A 126 5.33 -21.81 8.93
N ASP A 127 6.04 -22.33 9.92
CA ASP A 127 6.31 -21.67 11.18
C ASP A 127 7.66 -20.95 11.16
N GLY A 128 7.83 -19.97 12.03
CA GLY A 128 9.09 -19.27 12.17
C GLY A 128 9.08 -18.12 13.16
N THR A 129 10.27 -17.55 13.36
CA THR A 129 10.43 -16.32 14.13
C THR A 129 11.10 -15.25 13.30
N VAL A 130 10.77 -13.98 13.53
CA VAL A 130 11.37 -12.84 12.84
C VAL A 130 11.61 -11.67 13.79
N CYS A 131 12.70 -10.95 13.61
CA CYS A 131 12.94 -9.69 14.31
C CYS A 131 13.78 -8.72 13.49
N PHE A 132 13.57 -7.44 13.75
CA PHE A 132 14.54 -6.40 13.43
C PHE A 132 15.72 -6.47 14.41
N ALA A 133 16.88 -5.93 14.02
CA ALA A 133 18.00 -5.82 14.93
C ALA A 133 17.64 -5.04 16.19
N GLY A 134 17.96 -5.60 17.35
CA GLY A 134 17.64 -5.03 18.66
C GLY A 134 16.26 -5.43 19.22
N ASP A 135 15.36 -5.97 18.39
CA ASP A 135 14.04 -6.42 18.84
C ASP A 135 14.05 -7.89 19.28
N ALA A 136 13.13 -8.24 20.18
CA ALA A 136 12.87 -9.63 20.53
C ALA A 136 12.25 -10.38 19.33
N PRO A 137 12.65 -11.65 19.07
CA PRO A 137 12.02 -12.48 18.04
C PRO A 137 10.51 -12.61 18.25
N ARG A 138 9.74 -12.33 17.19
CA ARG A 138 8.30 -12.56 17.15
C ARG A 138 8.01 -13.86 16.43
N HIS A 139 7.23 -14.71 17.05
CA HIS A 139 6.78 -15.98 16.46
C HIS A 139 5.56 -15.73 15.58
N VAL A 140 5.55 -16.34 14.40
CA VAL A 140 4.43 -16.29 13.46
C VAL A 140 4.29 -17.62 12.77
N ARG A 141 3.05 -18.10 12.72
CA ARG A 141 2.65 -19.22 11.89
C ARG A 141 1.96 -18.73 10.63
N LEU A 142 2.57 -18.98 9.48
CA LEU A 142 1.96 -18.62 8.20
C LEU A 142 0.90 -19.67 7.80
N GLY A 143 -0.06 -19.24 6.98
CA GLY A 143 -1.09 -20.12 6.43
C GLY A 143 -0.52 -21.16 5.46
N ARG A 144 -1.33 -22.19 5.13
CA ARG A 144 -0.95 -23.29 4.22
C ARG A 144 -0.55 -22.84 2.81
N ASN A 145 -0.94 -21.63 2.42
CA ASN A 145 -0.60 -21.05 1.12
C ASN A 145 0.75 -20.32 1.13
N ALA A 146 1.48 -20.34 2.25
CA ALA A 146 2.80 -19.73 2.29
C ALA A 146 3.76 -20.46 1.35
N SER A 147 4.53 -19.66 0.61
CA SER A 147 5.55 -20.16 -0.32
C SER A 147 6.47 -21.16 0.37
N SER A 148 7.06 -22.10 -0.37
CA SER A 148 8.16 -22.94 0.13
C SER A 148 9.52 -22.27 0.00
N GLU A 149 9.61 -21.20 -0.81
CA GLU A 149 10.85 -20.47 -1.08
C GLU A 149 11.26 -19.63 0.14
N GLY A 150 12.52 -19.77 0.57
CA GLY A 150 12.99 -19.26 1.86
C GLY A 150 12.93 -17.75 2.00
N ARG A 151 13.33 -16.99 0.98
CA ARG A 151 13.27 -15.50 0.99
C ARG A 151 11.83 -15.03 1.10
N THR A 152 10.96 -15.57 0.27
CA THR A 152 9.53 -15.26 0.23
C THR A 152 8.89 -15.55 1.58
N ARG A 153 9.16 -16.71 2.17
CA ARG A 153 8.69 -17.05 3.52
C ARG A 153 9.18 -16.08 4.59
N ALA A 154 10.46 -15.70 4.54
CA ALA A 154 11.01 -14.74 5.51
C ALA A 154 10.32 -13.38 5.43
N ILE A 155 10.07 -12.89 4.20
CA ILE A 155 9.31 -11.65 3.98
C ILE A 155 7.88 -11.80 4.51
N MET A 156 7.19 -12.90 4.20
CA MET A 156 5.84 -13.16 4.71
C MET A 156 5.79 -13.19 6.25
N LEU A 157 6.78 -13.80 6.91
CA LEU A 157 6.90 -13.78 8.38
C LEU A 157 7.03 -12.36 8.89
N LEU A 158 7.89 -11.54 8.28
CA LEU A 158 8.10 -10.14 8.67
C LEU A 158 6.79 -9.34 8.60
N LEU A 159 6.07 -9.44 7.48
CA LEU A 159 4.82 -8.71 7.26
C LEU A 159 3.73 -9.13 8.24
N ALA A 160 3.65 -10.42 8.55
CA ALA A 160 2.68 -10.93 9.52
C ALA A 160 3.04 -10.57 10.98
N ALA A 161 4.34 -10.48 11.31
CA ALA A 161 4.81 -10.15 12.67
C ALA A 161 4.75 -8.65 12.98
N TYR A 162 4.84 -7.80 11.96
CA TYR A 162 4.97 -6.34 12.10
C TYR A 162 4.02 -5.64 11.10
N PRO A 163 2.74 -5.45 11.47
CA PRO A 163 1.78 -4.71 10.64
C PRO A 163 2.21 -3.27 10.34
N ASP A 164 3.07 -2.71 11.20
CA ASP A 164 3.68 -1.38 11.12
C ASP A 164 5.08 -1.40 10.48
N ALA A 165 5.52 -2.52 9.89
CA ALA A 165 6.87 -2.67 9.34
C ALA A 165 7.23 -1.59 8.32
N ARG A 166 6.23 -1.06 7.59
CA ARG A 166 6.42 0.01 6.61
C ARG A 166 7.18 1.19 7.19
N ASP A 167 6.82 1.62 8.40
CA ASP A 167 7.38 2.83 9.03
C ASP A 167 8.90 2.72 9.22
N ARG A 168 9.40 1.50 9.39
CA ARG A 168 10.83 1.23 9.54
C ARG A 168 11.61 1.35 8.25
N PHE A 169 10.94 1.30 7.10
CA PHE A 169 11.56 1.42 5.78
C PHE A 169 11.31 2.78 5.13
N GLU A 170 10.66 3.72 5.82
CA GLU A 170 10.63 5.11 5.38
C GLU A 170 12.02 5.77 5.60
N PRO A 171 12.45 6.69 4.71
CA PRO A 171 11.73 7.21 3.54
C PRO A 171 11.91 6.34 2.27
N HIS A 172 12.62 5.22 2.36
CA HIS A 172 13.06 4.45 1.19
C HIS A 172 11.91 3.85 0.38
N ILE A 173 10.86 3.34 1.05
CA ILE A 173 9.68 2.82 0.34
C ILE A 173 8.93 3.92 -0.39
N SER A 174 8.74 5.11 0.21
CA SER A 174 8.13 6.25 -0.46
C SER A 174 8.93 6.71 -1.67
N GLN A 175 10.26 6.80 -1.56
CA GLN A 175 11.14 7.16 -2.67
C GLN A 175 11.14 6.09 -3.76
N TRP A 176 11.06 4.80 -3.39
CA TRP A 176 10.94 3.72 -4.35
C TRP A 176 9.61 3.79 -5.10
N ALA A 177 8.47 3.98 -4.41
CA ALA A 177 7.17 4.14 -5.04
C ALA A 177 7.15 5.29 -6.05
N GLN A 178 7.78 6.43 -5.72
CA GLN A 178 7.95 7.55 -6.66
C GLN A 178 8.74 7.16 -7.91
N ARG A 179 9.82 6.39 -7.78
CA ARG A 179 10.61 5.92 -8.93
C ARG A 179 9.82 4.94 -9.80
N ILE A 180 9.07 4.01 -9.21
CA ILE A 180 8.22 3.09 -9.97
C ILE A 180 7.10 3.85 -10.69
N ALA A 181 6.51 4.86 -10.05
CA ALA A 181 5.45 5.68 -10.62
C ALA A 181 5.88 6.51 -11.83
N GLN A 182 7.17 6.71 -12.07
CA GLN A 182 7.67 7.33 -13.31
C GLN A 182 7.34 6.49 -14.56
N GLY A 183 7.13 5.18 -14.39
CA GLY A 183 6.70 4.28 -15.47
C GLY A 183 5.19 4.21 -15.67
N VAL A 184 4.41 5.12 -15.08
CA VAL A 184 2.94 5.09 -15.16
C VAL A 184 2.44 5.27 -16.59
N CYS A 185 1.49 4.44 -17.00
CA CYS A 185 0.70 4.65 -18.21
C CYS A 185 -0.72 5.07 -17.84
N VAL A 186 -1.21 6.15 -18.45
CA VAL A 186 -2.54 6.70 -18.20
C VAL A 186 -3.34 6.69 -19.49
N LYS A 187 -4.54 6.14 -19.44
CA LYS A 187 -5.47 6.09 -20.57
C LYS A 187 -6.81 6.71 -20.16
N PRO A 188 -7.44 7.54 -21.00
CA PRO A 188 -8.82 7.95 -20.77
C PRO A 188 -9.78 6.77 -20.93
N VAL A 189 -10.86 6.77 -20.15
CA VAL A 189 -12.01 5.87 -20.33
C VAL A 189 -13.11 6.67 -21.02
N PHE A 190 -13.55 6.18 -22.19
CA PHE A 190 -14.61 6.78 -23.00
C PHE A 190 -15.83 5.87 -23.06
#